data_AF-A0A521BKL9-F1
#
_entry.id   AF-A0A521BKL9-F1
#
_cell.length_a   1.000
_cell.length_b   1.000
_cell.length_c   1.000
_cell.angle_alpha   90.00
_cell.angle_beta   90.00
_cell.angle_gamma   90.00
#
_symmetry.space_group_name_H-M   'P 1'
#
loop_
_entity.id
_entity.type
_entity.pdbx_description
1 polymer ?
#
loop_
_entity_poly.entity_id
_entity_poly.type
_entity_poly.pdbx_seq_one_letter_code
_entity_poly.pdbx_strand_id
1 'polypeptide(L)' 'MNQIKPAGFFTETLDSRDPAVFGAIRQELGRQRDEIEL' A
#
# COMPACT_ATOMS: atom_id res chain seq x y z
N MET A 1 5.82 -24.53 -8.06
CA MET A 1 5.55 -24.04 -6.69
C MET A 1 4.14 -23.49 -6.68
N ASN A 2 3.20 -24.13 -5.98
CA ASN A 2 1.81 -23.65 -5.92
C ASN A 2 1.74 -22.53 -4.87
N GLN A 3 1.53 -21.28 -5.29
CA GLN A 3 1.40 -20.17 -4.35
C GLN A 3 0.03 -20.22 -3.67
N ILE A 4 0.01 -20.79 -2.45
CA ILE A 4 -1.15 -20.66 -1.55
C ILE A 4 -1.10 -19.25 -0.98
N LYS A 5 -2.08 -18.43 -1.35
CA LYS A 5 -2.23 -17.09 -0.77
C LYS A 5 -2.79 -17.21 0.65
N PRO A 6 -2.31 -16.42 1.61
CA PRO A 6 -2.93 -16.36 2.94
C PRO A 6 -4.43 -16.04 2.81
N ALA A 7 -5.24 -16.66 3.67
CA ALA A 7 -6.63 -16.26 3.81
C ALA A 7 -6.69 -14.74 4.10
N GLY A 8 -7.64 -14.04 3.51
CA GLY A 8 -7.80 -12.59 3.72
C GLY A 8 -6.99 -11.70 2.78
N PHE A 9 -6.04 -12.24 2.00
CA PHE A 9 -5.14 -11.42 1.15
C PHE A 9 -5.85 -10.47 0.17
N PHE A 10 -7.05 -10.80 -0.31
CA PHE A 10 -7.81 -9.91 -1.22
C PHE A 10 -9.05 -9.29 -0.58
N THR A 11 -9.32 -9.55 0.69
CA THR A 11 -10.52 -9.02 1.38
C THR A 11 -10.16 -8.02 2.46
N GLU A 12 -8.95 -8.09 3.01
CA GLU A 12 -8.45 -7.08 3.95
C GLU A 12 -7.98 -5.83 3.22
N THR A 13 -8.25 -4.69 3.83
CA THR A 13 -7.73 -3.40 3.39
C THR A 13 -6.22 -3.32 3.60
N LEU A 14 -5.55 -2.53 2.75
CA LEU A 14 -4.08 -2.44 2.78
C LEU A 14 -3.56 -1.80 4.07
N ASP A 15 -4.32 -0.89 4.67
CA ASP A 15 -3.98 -0.23 5.93
C ASP A 15 -3.90 -1.18 7.12
N SER A 16 -4.79 -2.18 7.15
CA SER A 16 -4.78 -3.23 8.18
C SER A 16 -3.66 -4.24 7.94
N ARG A 17 -3.50 -4.68 6.69
CA ARG A 17 -2.59 -5.78 6.36
C ARG A 17 -1.12 -5.36 6.32
N ASP A 18 -0.83 -4.18 5.78
CA ASP A 18 0.53 -3.66 5.68
C ASP A 18 0.54 -2.14 5.94
N PRO A 19 0.49 -1.73 7.23
CA PRO A 19 0.53 -0.32 7.60
C PRO A 19 1.78 0.42 7.10
N ALA A 20 2.90 -0.29 6.92
CA ALA A 20 4.16 0.30 6.49
C ALA A 20 4.11 0.66 5.00
N VAL A 21 3.70 -0.27 4.13
CA VAL A 21 3.50 0.00 2.70
C VAL A 21 2.43 1.06 2.49
N PHE A 22 1.33 0.95 3.23
CA PHE A 22 0.25 1.93 3.16
C PHE A 22 0.70 3.34 3.55
N GLY A 23 1.51 3.46 4.61
CA GLY A 23 2.12 4.72 5.02
C GLY A 23 3.05 5.30 3.96
N ALA A 24 3.91 4.47 3.36
CA ALA A 24 4.81 4.88 2.29
C ALA A 24 4.06 5.42 1.06
N ILE A 25 3.01 4.74 0.61
CA ILE A 25 2.16 5.21 -0.50
C ILE A 25 1.57 6.58 -0.18
N ARG A 26 1.06 6.79 1.04
CA ARG A 26 0.46 8.07 1.43
C ARG A 26 1.46 9.21 1.52
N GLN A 27 2.68 8.93 1.97
CA GLN A 27 3.75 9.93 1.99
C GLN A 27 4.09 10.37 0.57
N GLU A 28 4.21 9.42 -0.36
CA GLU A 28 4.49 9.73 -1.76
C GLU A 28 3.33 10.49 -2.44
N LEU A 29 2.08 10.09 -2.18
CA LEU A 29 0.91 10.85 -2.64
C LEU A 29 0.80 12.24 -1.98
N GLY A 30 1.41 12.45 -0.82
CA GLY A 30 1.57 13.76 -0.19
C GLY A 30 2.58 14.59 -0.98
N ARG A 31 3.79 14.05 -1.15
CA ARG A 31 4.88 14.68 -1.93
C ARG A 31 4.40 15.12 -3.32
N GLN A 32 3.75 14.23 -4.08
CA GLN A 32 3.23 14.54 -5.43
C GLN A 32 2.12 15.59 -5.45
N ARG A 33 1.44 15.83 -4.33
CA ARG A 33 0.43 16.89 -4.21
C ARG A 33 1.07 18.22 -3.86
N ASP A 34 2.14 18.17 -3.09
CA ASP A 34 2.86 19.35 -2.59
C ASP A 34 3.93 19.83 -3.60
N GLU A 35 4.36 18.96 -4.53
CA GLU A 35 5.41 19.20 -5.52
C GLU A 35 4.90 18.96 -6.96
N ILE A 36 5.43 19.72 -7.93
CA ILE A 36 5.24 19.42 -9.37
C ILE A 36 6.43 18.56 -9.83
N GLU A 37 6.14 17.35 -10.30
CA GLU A 37 7.13 16.44 -10.91
C GLU A 37 7.19 16.71 -12.43
N LEU A 38 8.38 17.05 -12.96
CA LEU A 38 8.62 17.40 -14.38
C LEU A 38 9.56 16.42 -15.07
#